data_AF-A0A7Y3PHM5-F1
#
_entry.id   AF-A0A7Y3PHM5-F1
#
_cell.length_a   1.000
_cell.length_b   1.000
_cell.length_c   1.000
_cell.angle_alpha   90.00
_cell.angle_beta   90.00
_cell.angle_gamma   90.00
#
_symmetry.space_group_name_H-M   'P 1'
#
loop_
_entity.id
_entity.type
_entity.pdbx_description
1 polymer ?
#
loop_
_entity_poly.entity_id
_entity_poly.type
_entity_poly.pdbx_seq_one_letter_code
_entity_poly.pdbx_strand_id
1 'polypeptide(L)'
;MNDHIDVGASPPMEDCAQVGTADYFERARRECRAYIGLLRRTLGPEPTGAKLAIKSNPHDFGTYLSVVCYYDVSNEDALNYAFRCESDGPGEWDAIARRELKQKGVNHE
;
A
#
# COMPACT_ATOMS: atom_id res chain seq x y z
N MET A 1 -5.67 -10.12 19.78
CA MET A 1 -4.95 -11.06 18.89
C MET A 1 -4.82 -10.35 17.57
N ASN A 2 -3.62 -10.21 17.02
CA ASN A 2 -3.43 -9.33 15.86
C ASN A 2 -3.32 -10.15 14.59
N ASP A 3 -4.13 -9.78 13.60
CA ASP A 3 -4.06 -10.33 12.25
C ASP A 3 -3.77 -9.21 11.26
N HIS A 4 -3.64 -9.55 9.98
CA HIS A 4 -3.38 -8.61 8.91
C HIS A 4 -4.08 -9.02 7.62
N ILE A 5 -4.50 -8.02 6.86
CA ILE A 5 -4.99 -8.18 5.49
C ILE A 5 -3.96 -7.56 4.55
N ASP A 6 -3.69 -8.25 3.44
CA ASP A 6 -2.89 -7.71 2.35
C ASP A 6 -3.78 -6.85 1.46
N VAL A 7 -3.40 -5.57 1.32
CA VAL A 7 -4.14 -4.57 0.56
C VAL A 7 -3.57 -4.42 -0.86
N GLY A 8 -2.40 -5.04 -1.12
CA GLY A 8 -1.66 -4.92 -2.37
C GLY A 8 -0.55 -3.87 -2.34
N ALA A 9 0.25 -3.83 -3.40
CA ALA A 9 1.36 -2.89 -3.56
C ALA A 9 0.93 -1.54 -4.20
N SER A 10 -0.19 -1.54 -4.90
CA SER A 10 -0.76 -0.42 -5.65
C SER A 10 -2.29 -0.56 -5.77
N PRO A 11 -3.01 0.50 -6.16
CA PRO A 11 -4.41 0.40 -6.53
C PRO A 11 -4.64 -0.68 -7.60
N PRO A 12 -5.75 -1.45 -7.51
CA PRO A 12 -5.98 -2.63 -8.35
C PRO A 12 -6.14 -2.34 -9.84
N MET A 13 -6.40 -1.09 -10.25
CA MET A 13 -6.56 -0.72 -11.67
C MET A 13 -5.32 -0.07 -12.29
N GLU A 14 -4.16 -0.05 -11.61
CA GLU A 14 -2.94 0.55 -12.14
C GLU A 14 -1.78 -0.47 -12.27
N ASP A 15 -0.90 -0.26 -13.25
CA ASP A 15 0.28 -1.08 -13.46
C ASP A 15 1.23 -1.03 -12.24
N CYS A 16 1.46 -2.19 -11.62
CA CYS A 16 2.39 -2.36 -10.51
C CYS A 16 3.85 -2.48 -11.00
N ALA A 17 4.82 -2.00 -10.21
CA ALA A 17 6.24 -2.19 -10.50
C ALA A 17 6.57 -3.67 -10.80
N GLN A 18 7.22 -3.91 -11.94
CA GLN A 18 7.59 -5.24 -12.39
C GLN A 18 8.85 -5.74 -11.68
N VAL A 19 8.76 -6.92 -11.09
CA VAL A 19 9.88 -7.64 -10.46
C VAL A 19 10.96 -7.90 -11.50
N GLY A 20 12.22 -7.58 -11.18
CA GLY A 20 13.37 -7.79 -12.07
C GLY A 20 14.03 -6.53 -12.62
N THR A 21 13.54 -5.34 -12.28
CA THR A 21 14.21 -4.07 -12.57
C THR A 21 15.18 -3.70 -11.45
N ALA A 22 16.32 -3.08 -11.79
CA ALA A 22 17.38 -2.72 -10.82
C ALA A 22 16.86 -1.83 -9.67
N ASP A 23 15.84 -1.01 -9.94
CA ASP A 23 15.24 -0.08 -8.97
C ASP A 23 13.94 -0.61 -8.35
N TYR A 24 13.62 -1.90 -8.50
CA TYR A 24 12.36 -2.48 -8.05
C TYR A 24 12.05 -2.17 -6.59
N PHE A 25 12.98 -2.42 -5.67
CA PHE A 25 12.75 -2.20 -4.23
C PHE A 25 12.53 -0.73 -3.89
N GLU A 26 13.24 0.18 -4.55
CA GLU A 26 13.03 1.61 -4.33
C GLU A 26 11.66 2.05 -4.86
N ARG A 27 11.28 1.60 -6.06
CA ARG A 27 10.00 1.91 -6.69
C ARG A 27 8.84 1.33 -5.90
N ALA A 28 8.86 0.03 -5.60
CA ALA A 28 7.83 -0.66 -4.83
C ALA A 28 7.64 -0.01 -3.45
N ARG A 29 8.72 0.38 -2.77
CA ARG A 29 8.63 1.07 -1.47
C ARG A 29 8.06 2.49 -1.58
N ARG A 30 8.23 3.16 -2.72
CA ARG A 30 7.62 4.48 -2.98
C ARG A 30 6.13 4.31 -3.28
N GLU A 31 5.78 3.37 -4.16
CA GLU A 31 4.39 3.01 -4.48
C GLU A 31 3.62 2.62 -3.22
N CYS A 32 4.15 1.70 -2.41
CA CYS A 32 3.53 1.32 -1.14
C CYS A 32 3.32 2.51 -0.18
N ARG A 33 4.29 3.45 -0.10
CA ARG A 33 4.15 4.65 0.74
C ARG A 33 3.09 5.60 0.22
N ALA A 34 3.06 5.84 -1.09
CA ALA A 34 2.03 6.63 -1.73
C ALA A 34 0.65 5.99 -1.52
N TYR A 35 0.57 4.66 -1.55
CA TYR A 35 -0.67 3.93 -1.36
C TYR A 35 -1.19 4.01 0.07
N ILE A 36 -0.31 3.90 1.08
CA ILE A 36 -0.67 4.16 2.49
C ILE A 36 -1.20 5.59 2.64
N GLY A 37 -0.54 6.57 2.02
CA GLY A 37 -1.00 7.96 2.05
C GLY A 37 -2.37 8.13 1.42
N LEU A 38 -2.60 7.48 0.28
CA LEU A 38 -3.86 7.48 -0.44
C LEU A 38 -4.99 6.82 0.39
N LEU A 39 -4.75 5.64 0.96
CA LEU A 39 -5.70 4.97 1.86
C LEU A 39 -6.09 5.87 3.03
N ARG A 40 -5.12 6.54 3.66
CA ARG A 40 -5.39 7.49 4.76
C ARG A 40 -6.20 8.71 4.34
N ARG A 41 -6.03 9.19 3.10
CA ARG A 41 -6.81 10.32 2.56
C ARG A 41 -8.24 9.90 2.21
N THR A 42 -8.43 8.70 1.69
CA THR A 42 -9.73 8.19 1.26
C THR A 42 -10.56 7.64 2.42
N LEU A 43 -9.95 6.85 3.30
CA LEU A 43 -10.64 6.13 4.38
C LEU A 43 -10.54 6.82 5.74
N GLY A 44 -9.60 7.77 5.88
CA GLY A 44 -9.23 8.40 7.15
C GLY A 44 -8.01 7.74 7.80
N PRO A 45 -7.50 8.30 8.91
CA PRO A 45 -6.39 7.70 9.66
C PRO A 45 -6.78 6.36 10.28
N GLU A 46 -5.78 5.49 10.56
CA GLU A 46 -6.04 4.21 11.21
C GLU A 46 -6.63 4.41 12.62
N PRO A 47 -7.73 3.71 12.98
CA PRO A 47 -8.25 3.72 14.35
C PRO A 47 -7.31 2.97 15.30
N THR A 48 -7.53 3.15 16.61
CA THR A 48 -6.82 2.38 17.64
C THR A 48 -6.95 0.89 17.38
N GLY A 49 -5.84 0.17 17.35
CA GLY A 49 -5.81 -1.26 17.07
C GLY A 49 -5.62 -1.60 15.59
N ALA A 50 -5.69 -0.64 14.66
CA ALA A 50 -5.32 -0.80 13.26
C ALA A 50 -4.01 -0.08 12.92
N LYS A 51 -3.25 -0.61 11.96
CA LYS A 51 -2.01 -0.01 11.48
C LYS A 51 -1.67 -0.45 10.05
N LEU A 52 -1.50 0.52 9.16
CA LEU A 52 -0.98 0.33 7.82
C LEU A 52 0.55 0.27 7.86
N ALA A 53 1.10 -0.73 7.19
CA ALA A 53 2.54 -0.97 7.12
C ALA A 53 2.94 -1.56 5.78
N ILE A 54 4.23 -1.50 5.48
CA ILE A 54 4.81 -2.16 4.30
C ILE A 54 5.39 -3.48 4.76
N LYS A 55 4.96 -4.58 4.13
CA LYS A 55 5.46 -5.92 4.40
C LYS A 55 6.30 -6.39 3.22
N SER A 56 7.43 -7.02 3.56
CA SER A 56 8.27 -7.70 2.59
C SER A 56 7.85 -9.17 2.54
N ASN A 57 7.42 -9.63 1.37
CA ASN A 57 7.01 -11.01 1.15
C ASN A 57 8.05 -11.72 0.28
N PRO A 58 8.85 -12.64 0.85
CA PRO A 58 9.80 -13.43 0.08
C PRO A 58 9.06 -14.42 -0.82
N HIS A 59 9.43 -14.47 -2.09
CA HIS A 59 8.92 -15.43 -3.09
C HIS A 59 10.10 -16.07 -3.83
N ASP A 60 9.87 -17.19 -4.52
CA ASP A 60 10.90 -17.94 -5.26
C ASP A 60 11.60 -17.10 -6.35
N PHE A 61 10.97 -16.01 -6.80
CA PHE A 61 11.47 -15.11 -7.84
C PHE A 61 12.01 -13.78 -7.29
N GLY A 62 12.10 -13.65 -5.96
CA GLY A 62 12.55 -12.44 -5.27
C GLY A 62 11.56 -11.98 -4.20
N THR A 63 11.95 -10.96 -3.45
CA THR A 63 11.11 -10.37 -2.40
C THR A 63 10.27 -9.25 -2.99
N TYR A 64 8.95 -9.32 -2.87
CA TYR A 64 8.04 -8.23 -3.23
C TYR A 64 7.61 -7.44 -1.98
N LEU A 65 7.24 -6.17 -2.19
CA LEU A 65 6.71 -5.32 -1.12
C LEU A 65 5.21 -5.12 -1.35
N SER A 66 4.40 -5.28 -0.30
CA SER A 66 2.97 -4.96 -0.31
C SER A 66 2.60 -4.09 0.89
N VAL A 67 1.47 -3.40 0.79
CA VAL A 67 0.85 -2.72 1.93
C VAL A 67 -0.05 -3.71 2.65
N VAL A 68 0.11 -3.80 3.96
CA VAL A 68 -0.73 -4.60 4.83
C VAL A 68 -1.39 -3.72 5.88
N CYS A 69 -2.62 -4.04 6.25
CA CYS A 69 -3.27 -3.46 7.41
C CYS A 69 -3.25 -4.50 8.54
N TYR A 70 -2.48 -4.23 9.59
CA TYR A 70 -2.56 -4.97 10.84
C TYR A 70 -3.77 -4.49 11.63
N TYR A 71 -4.52 -5.40 12.23
CA TYR A 71 -5.67 -5.08 13.07
C TYR A 71 -5.75 -6.02 14.27
N ASP A 72 -6.28 -5.52 15.38
CA ASP A 72 -6.66 -6.36 16.52
C ASP A 72 -8.04 -6.97 16.26
N VAL A 73 -8.12 -8.30 16.18
CA VAL A 73 -9.38 -9.04 15.93
C VAL A 73 -10.40 -8.86 17.05
N SER A 74 -9.95 -8.42 18.23
CA SER A 74 -10.82 -8.10 19.37
C SER A 74 -11.40 -6.69 19.30
N ASN A 75 -11.00 -5.88 18.31
CA ASN A 75 -11.45 -4.50 18.11
C ASN A 75 -12.21 -4.40 16.78
N GLU A 76 -13.51 -4.19 16.87
CA GLU A 76 -14.41 -4.13 15.71
C GLU A 76 -14.09 -2.96 14.77
N ASP A 77 -13.69 -1.80 15.29
CA ASP A 77 -13.28 -0.65 14.47
C ASP A 77 -12.02 -0.95 13.68
N ALA A 78 -11.05 -1.63 14.30
CA ALA A 78 -9.80 -2.01 13.64
C ALA A 78 -10.05 -3.05 12.54
N LEU A 79 -10.91 -4.03 12.82
CA LEU A 79 -11.33 -5.06 11.88
C LEU A 79 -12.07 -4.43 10.68
N ASN A 80 -13.06 -3.58 10.94
CA ASN A 80 -13.80 -2.87 9.90
C ASN A 80 -12.88 -1.99 9.05
N TYR A 81 -11.93 -1.29 9.65
CA TYR A 81 -10.95 -0.49 8.90
C TYR A 81 -10.09 -1.35 7.96
N ALA A 82 -9.61 -2.51 8.42
CA ALA A 82 -8.81 -3.41 7.60
C ALA A 82 -9.58 -3.95 6.40
N PHE A 83 -10.84 -4.38 6.58
CA PHE A 83 -11.70 -4.81 5.47
C PHE A 83 -12.04 -3.67 4.50
N ARG A 84 -12.24 -2.44 5.02
CA ARG A 84 -12.45 -1.26 4.17
C ARG A 84 -11.22 -0.92 3.34
N CYS A 85 -10.01 -1.15 3.85
CA CYS A 85 -8.80 -0.97 3.04
C CYS A 85 -8.77 -1.89 1.80
N GLU A 86 -9.26 -3.12 1.92
CA GLU A 86 -9.35 -4.08 0.82
C GLU A 86 -10.55 -3.81 -0.12
N SER A 87 -11.73 -3.56 0.45
CA SER A 87 -12.99 -3.46 -0.32
C SER A 87 -13.30 -2.04 -0.81
N ASP A 88 -13.08 -1.03 0.03
CA ASP A 88 -13.38 0.38 -0.26
C ASP A 88 -12.12 1.18 -0.62
N GLY A 89 -10.99 0.50 -0.79
CA GLY A 89 -9.74 1.09 -1.22
C GLY A 89 -9.90 1.80 -2.58
N PRO A 90 -9.22 2.94 -2.79
CA PRO A 90 -9.27 3.64 -4.06
C PRO A 90 -8.67 2.77 -5.18
N GLY A 91 -9.42 2.65 -6.28
CA GLY A 91 -9.02 1.85 -7.44
C GLY A 91 -7.91 2.46 -8.29
N GLU A 92 -7.68 3.77 -8.18
CA GLU A 92 -6.68 4.53 -8.95
C GLU A 92 -5.90 5.51 -8.07
N TRP A 93 -4.73 5.94 -8.54
CA TRP A 93 -3.95 6.98 -7.86
C TRP A 93 -4.63 8.35 -7.92
N ASP A 94 -4.73 9.03 -6.78
CA ASP A 94 -5.14 10.44 -6.73
C ASP A 94 -4.04 11.38 -7.26
N ALA A 95 -4.39 12.64 -7.51
CA ALA A 95 -3.45 13.63 -8.03
C ALA A 95 -2.20 13.82 -7.13
N ILE A 96 -2.34 13.61 -5.81
CA ILE A 96 -1.24 13.72 -4.84
C ILE A 96 -0.28 12.55 -5.02
N ALA A 97 -0.78 11.31 -5.00
CA ALA A 97 0.04 10.11 -5.22
C ALA A 97 0.70 10.13 -6.60
N ARG A 98 -0.04 10.52 -7.65
CA ARG A 98 0.54 10.68 -9.00
C ARG A 98 1.67 11.71 -9.00
N ARG A 99 1.55 12.80 -8.24
CA ARG A 99 2.61 13.82 -8.10
C ARG A 99 3.81 13.30 -7.30
N GLU A 100 3.58 12.58 -6.20
CA GLU A 100 4.63 11.96 -5.39
C GLU A 100 5.45 10.94 -6.20
N LEU A 101 4.76 10.16 -7.05
CA LEU A 101 5.38 9.19 -7.96
C LEU A 101 6.11 9.89 -9.13
N LYS A 102 5.54 10.97 -9.71
CA LYS A 102 6.15 11.73 -10.82
C LYS A 102 7.35 12.59 -10.39
N GLN A 103 7.35 13.17 -9.19
CA GLN A 103 8.38 14.12 -8.75
C GLN A 103 9.81 13.55 -8.68
N LYS A 104 9.98 12.23 -8.78
CA LYS A 104 11.31 11.59 -8.82
C LYS A 104 11.50 10.65 -10.02
N GLY A 105 10.60 10.70 -11.00
CA GLY A 105 10.73 10.00 -12.28
C GLY A 105 11.21 10.88 -13.43
N VAL A 106 11.49 12.17 -13.19
CA VAL A 106 12.00 13.09 -14.21
C VAL A 106 13.45 13.42 -13.90
N ASN A 107 14.35 12.66 -14.54
CA ASN A 107 15.56 13.15 -15.17
C ASN A 107 15.88 12.17 -16.31
N HIS A 108 15.08 12.27 -17.36
CA HIS A 108 15.52 11.91 -18.70
C HIS A 108 15.32 13.16 -19.54
N GLU A 109 16.40 13.93 -19.67
CA GLU A 109 17.05 14.35 -20.92
C GLU A 109 18.03 15.49 -20.62
#